data_AF-A0A1Y3NMC7-F1
#
_entry.id   AF-A0A1Y3NMC7-F1
#
_cell.length_a   1.000
_cell.length_b   1.000
_cell.length_c   1.000
_cell.angle_alpha   90.00
_cell.angle_beta   90.00
_cell.angle_gamma   90.00
#
_symmetry.space_group_name_H-M   'P 1'
#
loop_
_entity.id
_entity.type
_entity.pdbx_description
1 polymer ?
#
loop_
_entity_poly.entity_id
_entity_poly.type
_entity_poly.pdbx_seq_one_letter_code
_entity_poly.pdbx_strand_id
1 'polypeptide(L)'
;MELEFTTFLKNKLEEGLTKDEVINEIYKNDKYFYLYSSKYLNYNKFINDQFKKNDHNKPIPVYGEYWIPSDLSKFLKYLDNFVRIWCQYLIGNINNKKNYQECWEEFVKIFPQRPCSLYIQGSASCGKTSLISCFKEFSYWCNGWNFDSYEKRKAFNFFDDYDGAAGNGSWESTDFTYLKPWLGCQQVVSISGKYKMPKTVPNHKPCVFISNKKKKKDSQMKVHKNIWTNLE
;
A
#
# COMPACT_ATOMS: atom_id res chain seq x y z
N MET A 1 22.69 0.76 5.97
CA MET A 1 21.78 1.57 6.80
C MET A 1 20.67 0.74 7.45
N GLU A 2 19.71 0.15 6.73
CA GLU A 2 18.66 -0.67 7.38
C GLU A 2 19.21 -1.94 8.05
N LEU A 3 20.16 -2.64 7.40
CA LEU A 3 20.82 -3.80 7.98
C LEU A 3 21.57 -3.43 9.28
N GLU A 4 22.29 -2.30 9.28
CA GLU A 4 23.00 -1.78 10.45
C GLU A 4 22.04 -1.40 11.58
N PHE A 5 20.92 -0.74 11.24
CA PHE A 5 19.87 -0.41 12.21
C PHE A 5 19.24 -1.66 12.82
N THR A 6 19.00 -2.69 12.01
CA THR A 6 18.41 -3.96 12.47
C THR A 6 19.38 -4.71 13.39
N THR A 7 20.67 -4.75 13.05
CA THR A 7 21.73 -5.32 13.90
C THR A 7 21.86 -4.55 15.22
N PHE A 8 21.83 -3.21 15.17
CA PHE A 8 21.82 -2.36 16.36
C PHE A 8 20.64 -2.68 17.28
N LEU A 9 19.43 -2.74 16.72
CA LEU A 9 18.22 -3.08 17.47
C LEU A 9 18.30 -4.45 18.12
N LYS A 10 18.79 -5.45 17.39
CA LYS A 10 18.97 -6.81 17.92
C LYS A 10 19.92 -6.83 19.12
N ASN A 11 21.08 -6.18 18.99
CA ASN A 11 22.06 -6.10 20.09
C ASN A 11 21.45 -5.41 21.33
N LYS A 12 20.70 -4.31 21.14
CA LYS A 12 20.06 -3.58 22.25
C LYS A 12 18.95 -4.38 22.94
N LEU A 13 18.25 -5.23 22.22
CA LEU A 13 17.26 -6.14 22.80
C LEU A 13 17.93 -7.29 23.58
N GLU A 14 19.10 -7.77 23.14
CA GLU A 14 19.89 -8.80 23.83
C GLU A 14 20.56 -8.27 25.11
N GLU A 15 20.81 -6.96 25.20
CA GLU A 15 21.31 -6.28 26.42
C GLU A 15 20.28 -6.27 27.58
N GLY A 16 19.04 -6.72 27.35
CA GLY A 16 17.99 -6.79 28.39
C GLY A 16 17.40 -5.43 28.76
N LEU A 17 17.63 -4.39 27.95
CA LEU A 17 17.08 -3.06 28.12
C LEU A 17 15.54 -3.08 28.06
N THR A 18 14.90 -2.19 28.80
CA THR A 18 13.46 -1.95 28.69
C THR A 18 13.12 -1.25 27.37
N LYS A 19 11.83 -1.29 26.99
CA LYS A 19 11.35 -0.66 25.75
C LYS A 19 11.75 0.81 25.62
N ASP A 20 11.56 1.58 26.69
CA ASP A 20 11.82 3.03 26.67
C ASP A 20 13.32 3.31 26.57
N GLU A 21 14.15 2.46 27.17
CA GLU A 21 15.61 2.52 27.02
C GLU A 21 16.06 2.22 25.59
N VAL A 22 15.48 1.20 24.94
CA VAL A 22 15.76 0.91 23.52
C VAL A 22 15.37 2.08 22.63
N ILE A 23 14.21 2.70 22.86
CA ILE A 23 13.77 3.89 22.08
C ILE A 23 14.70 5.08 22.32
N ASN A 24 15.13 5.30 23.57
CA ASN A 24 16.07 6.36 23.89
C ASN A 24 17.44 6.15 23.22
N GLU A 25 17.91 4.91 23.11
CA GLU A 25 19.13 4.57 22.37
C GLU A 25 18.99 4.83 20.86
N ILE A 26 17.81 4.59 20.28
CA ILE A 26 17.51 4.94 18.88
C ILE A 26 17.57 6.46 18.69
N TYR A 27 17.03 7.25 19.63
CA TYR A 27 16.97 8.71 19.55
C TYR A 27 18.34 9.38 19.67
N LYS A 28 19.32 8.73 20.28
CA LYS A 28 20.71 9.22 20.36
C LYS A 28 21.44 9.19 19.00
N ASN A 29 20.88 8.53 17.99
CA ASN A 29 21.47 8.44 16.67
C ASN A 29 20.49 8.96 15.60
N ASP A 30 20.77 10.13 15.04
CA ASP A 30 19.91 10.81 14.06
C ASP A 30 19.55 9.93 12.85
N LYS A 31 20.48 9.09 12.38
CA LYS A 31 20.23 8.18 11.25
C LYS A 31 19.24 7.08 11.61
N TYR A 32 19.32 6.58 12.84
CA TYR A 32 18.44 5.53 13.35
C TYR A 32 17.07 6.08 13.74
N PHE A 33 17.03 7.28 14.31
CA PHE A 33 15.80 8.00 14.54
C PHE A 33 15.03 8.24 13.24
N TYR A 34 15.71 8.67 12.18
CA TYR A 34 15.09 8.85 10.87
C TYR A 34 14.50 7.55 10.31
N LEU A 35 15.22 6.43 10.42
CA LEU A 35 14.72 5.12 10.01
C LEU A 35 13.55 4.63 10.86
N TYR A 36 13.61 4.84 12.17
CA TYR A 36 12.56 4.46 13.12
C TYR A 36 11.26 5.26 12.94
N SER A 37 11.39 6.55 12.66
CA SER A 37 10.27 7.48 12.42
C SER A 37 9.74 7.42 10.98
N SER A 38 10.42 6.68 10.09
CA SER A 38 10.01 6.48 8.71
C SER A 38 8.64 5.78 8.63
N LYS A 39 7.67 6.43 7.97
CA LYS A 39 6.29 5.94 7.82
C LYS A 39 6.18 4.59 7.08
N TYR A 40 7.26 4.14 6.43
CA TYR A 40 7.25 2.95 5.58
C TYR A 40 7.62 1.66 6.31
N LEU A 41 8.24 1.74 7.49
CA LEU A 41 8.71 0.58 8.26
C LEU A 41 8.22 0.70 9.71
N ASN A 42 7.26 -0.15 10.09
CA ASN A 42 6.66 -0.11 11.42
C ASN A 42 7.52 -0.84 12.46
N TYR A 43 8.70 -0.29 12.75
CA TYR A 43 9.60 -0.79 13.80
C TYR A 43 8.99 -0.65 15.21
N ASN A 44 8.07 0.30 15.39
CA ASN A 44 7.25 0.43 16.60
C ASN A 44 6.53 -0.88 16.94
N LYS A 45 5.88 -1.51 15.96
CA LYS A 45 5.22 -2.80 16.16
C LYS A 45 6.22 -3.91 16.54
N PHE A 46 7.37 -3.96 15.85
CA PHE A 46 8.40 -4.95 16.14
C PHE A 46 8.90 -4.84 17.59
N ILE A 47 9.27 -3.64 18.03
CA ILE A 47 9.69 -3.38 19.42
C ILE A 47 8.56 -3.74 20.39
N ASN A 48 7.33 -3.30 20.11
CA ASN A 48 6.17 -3.61 20.97
C ASN A 48 5.89 -5.11 21.11
N ASP A 49 6.18 -5.91 20.08
CA ASP A 49 5.97 -7.35 20.11
C ASP A 49 7.05 -8.08 20.93
N GLN A 50 8.28 -7.53 21.06
CA GLN A 50 9.35 -8.10 21.91
C GLN A 50 9.11 -7.88 23.41
N PHE A 51 8.44 -6.79 23.78
CA PHE A 51 8.23 -6.40 25.19
C PHE A 51 6.87 -6.80 25.77
N LYS A 52 6.04 -7.54 25.04
CA LYS A 52 4.78 -8.09 25.58
C LYS A 52 5.09 -9.27 26.51
N LYS A 53 4.80 -9.09 27.80
CA LYS A 53 4.84 -10.16 28.82
C LYS A 53 3.73 -11.19 28.55
N ASN A 54 4.06 -12.19 27.74
CA ASN A 54 3.42 -13.51 27.56
C ASN A 54 1.96 -13.61 27.05
N ASP A 55 1.70 -14.79 26.46
CA ASP A 55 0.41 -15.45 26.18
C ASP A 55 -0.35 -15.22 24.88
N HIS A 56 0.29 -14.66 23.86
CA HIS A 56 -0.15 -14.95 22.51
C HIS A 56 0.99 -15.53 21.69
N ASN A 57 0.85 -16.81 21.34
CA ASN A 57 1.51 -17.48 20.20
C ASN A 57 1.15 -16.76 18.88
N LYS A 58 1.41 -15.46 18.79
CA LYS A 58 1.43 -14.78 17.51
C LYS A 58 2.71 -15.25 16.85
N PRO A 59 2.60 -15.87 15.66
CA PRO A 59 3.77 -16.40 14.99
C PRO A 59 4.79 -15.28 14.85
N ILE A 60 6.00 -15.55 15.35
CA ILE A 60 7.20 -14.76 15.09
C ILE A 60 7.28 -14.62 13.56
N PRO A 61 7.50 -13.41 13.00
CA PRO A 61 7.72 -13.28 11.57
C PRO A 61 8.90 -14.15 11.17
N VAL A 62 8.60 -15.29 10.53
CA VAL A 62 9.61 -16.21 10.04
C VAL A 62 10.22 -15.57 8.80
N TYR A 63 11.47 -15.12 8.89
CA TYR A 63 12.29 -14.85 7.72
C TYR A 63 12.63 -16.19 7.05
N GLY A 64 11.67 -16.72 6.29
CA GLY A 64 11.80 -17.96 5.51
C GLY A 64 11.47 -17.72 4.04
N GLU A 65 11.56 -18.77 3.23
CA GLU A 65 11.08 -18.75 1.85
C GLU A 65 9.56 -18.50 1.85
N TYR A 66 9.16 -17.28 1.50
CA TYR A 66 7.76 -16.92 1.37
C TYR A 66 7.22 -17.51 0.08
N TRP A 67 6.28 -18.45 0.20
CA TRP A 67 5.48 -18.89 -0.94
C TRP A 67 4.53 -17.76 -1.36
N ILE A 68 4.93 -17.02 -2.39
CA ILE A 68 4.08 -16.02 -3.04
C ILE A 68 3.19 -16.75 -4.05
N PRO A 69 1.85 -16.65 -3.94
CA PRO A 69 0.96 -17.20 -4.96
C PRO A 69 1.36 -16.72 -6.36
N SER A 70 1.35 -17.62 -7.34
CA SER A 70 1.85 -17.32 -8.69
C SER A 70 1.15 -16.11 -9.33
N ASP A 71 -0.14 -15.92 -9.07
CA ASP A 71 -0.90 -14.76 -9.54
C ASP A 71 -0.49 -13.46 -8.85
N LEU A 72 -0.19 -13.50 -7.55
CA LEU A 72 0.38 -12.35 -6.85
C LEU A 72 1.76 -12.02 -7.42
N SER A 73 2.63 -13.02 -7.62
CA SER A 73 3.94 -12.83 -8.23
C SER A 73 3.85 -12.20 -9.62
N LYS A 74 2.94 -12.69 -10.48
CA LYS A 74 2.68 -12.11 -11.81
C LYS A 74 2.23 -10.66 -11.72
N PHE A 75 1.30 -10.35 -10.81
CA PHE A 75 0.85 -8.97 -10.62
C PHE A 75 1.96 -8.06 -10.09
N LEU A 76 2.75 -8.51 -9.11
CA LEU A 76 3.86 -7.73 -8.57
C LEU A 76 4.90 -7.41 -9.64
N LYS A 77 5.22 -8.36 -10.53
CA LYS A 77 6.08 -8.12 -11.70
C LYS A 77 5.48 -7.12 -12.69
N TYR A 78 4.18 -7.23 -12.94
CA TYR A 78 3.45 -6.26 -13.75
C TYR A 78 3.51 -4.86 -13.14
N LEU A 79 3.23 -4.74 -11.84
CA LEU A 79 3.24 -3.47 -11.12
C LEU A 79 4.65 -2.86 -11.09
N ASP A 80 5.68 -3.65 -10.82
CA ASP A 80 7.09 -3.22 -10.89
C ASP A 80 7.42 -2.62 -12.27
N ASN A 81 7.07 -3.35 -13.34
CA ASN A 81 7.31 -2.88 -14.69
C ASN A 81 6.53 -1.58 -15.00
N PHE A 82 5.27 -1.49 -14.56
CA PHE A 82 4.47 -0.29 -14.72
C PHE A 82 5.09 0.91 -14.00
N VAL A 83 5.48 0.75 -12.73
CA VAL A 83 6.15 1.78 -11.92
C VAL A 83 7.45 2.22 -12.58
N ARG A 84 8.27 1.28 -13.05
CA ARG A 84 9.55 1.58 -13.71
C ARG A 84 9.35 2.41 -14.98
N ILE A 85 8.44 1.99 -15.86
CA ILE A 85 8.16 2.68 -17.12
C ILE A 85 7.58 4.07 -16.83
N TRP A 86 6.69 4.19 -15.86
CA TRP A 86 6.15 5.47 -15.42
C TRP A 86 7.25 6.42 -14.92
N CYS A 87 8.13 5.96 -14.01
CA CYS A 87 9.22 6.77 -13.48
C CYS A 87 10.21 7.19 -14.58
N GLN A 88 10.56 6.29 -15.50
CA GLN A 88 11.43 6.61 -16.65
C GLN A 88 10.77 7.65 -17.56
N TYR A 89 9.48 7.48 -17.85
CA TYR A 89 8.72 8.42 -18.67
C TYR A 89 8.67 9.80 -17.99
N LEU A 90 8.43 9.86 -16.67
CA LEU A 90 8.46 11.10 -15.92
C LEU A 90 9.82 11.81 -15.98
N ILE A 91 10.92 11.09 -15.76
CA ILE A 91 12.27 11.65 -15.80
C ILE A 91 12.58 12.22 -17.19
N GLY A 92 12.18 11.53 -18.25
CA GLY A 92 12.44 11.96 -19.63
C GLY A 92 11.56 13.13 -20.11
N ASN A 93 10.37 13.31 -19.53
CA ASN A 93 9.36 14.22 -20.08
C ASN A 93 8.99 15.40 -19.15
N ILE A 94 9.31 15.35 -17.85
CA ILE A 94 9.20 16.52 -16.98
C ILE A 94 10.47 17.35 -17.11
N ASN A 95 10.58 18.09 -18.21
CA ASN A 95 11.51 19.22 -18.34
C ASN A 95 10.69 20.52 -18.44
N ASN A 96 10.65 21.26 -17.34
CA ASN A 96 10.25 22.67 -17.08
C ASN A 96 9.08 23.35 -17.84
N LYS A 97 8.36 22.71 -18.77
CA LYS A 97 7.26 23.35 -19.54
C LYS A 97 6.02 22.49 -19.81
N LYS A 98 6.08 21.16 -19.70
CA LYS A 98 4.87 20.32 -19.82
C LYS A 98 4.13 20.20 -18.49
N ASN A 99 2.83 20.42 -18.50
CA ASN A 99 1.99 20.17 -17.33
C ASN A 99 1.89 18.65 -17.12
N TYR A 100 1.96 18.20 -15.87
CA TYR A 100 1.80 16.79 -15.48
C TYR A 100 0.62 16.08 -16.17
N GLN A 101 -0.49 16.80 -16.33
CA GLN A 101 -1.69 16.28 -17.00
C GLN A 101 -1.39 15.80 -18.42
N GLU A 102 -0.64 16.58 -19.19
CA GLU A 102 -0.27 16.27 -20.58
C GLU A 102 0.66 15.05 -20.63
N CYS A 103 1.64 14.99 -19.73
CA CYS A 103 2.53 13.83 -19.60
C CYS A 103 1.74 12.56 -19.25
N TRP A 104 0.74 12.66 -18.38
CA TRP A 104 -0.11 11.52 -18.05
C TRP A 104 -0.95 11.09 -19.26
N GLU A 105 -1.58 12.02 -19.96
CA GLU A 105 -2.39 11.73 -21.15
C GLU A 105 -1.57 11.10 -22.29
N GLU A 106 -0.35 11.58 -22.52
CA GLU A 106 0.60 10.97 -23.45
C GLU A 106 1.01 9.56 -23.00
N PHE A 107 1.28 9.37 -21.71
CA PHE A 107 1.60 8.06 -21.14
C PHE A 107 0.43 7.05 -21.32
N VAL A 108 -0.81 7.48 -21.06
CA VAL A 108 -2.01 6.64 -21.24
C VAL A 108 -2.18 6.20 -22.69
N LYS A 109 -1.77 7.00 -23.68
CA LYS A 109 -1.79 6.59 -25.10
C LYS A 109 -0.83 5.43 -25.39
N ILE A 110 0.27 5.32 -24.65
CA ILE A 110 1.22 4.21 -24.76
C ILE A 110 0.62 2.92 -24.16
N PHE A 111 -0.26 3.07 -23.16
CA PHE A 111 -0.97 1.97 -22.50
C PHE A 111 -2.48 2.11 -22.67
N PRO A 112 -3.03 1.93 -23.88
CA PRO A 112 -4.44 2.21 -24.16
C PRO A 112 -5.40 1.30 -23.38
N GLN A 113 -4.92 0.11 -22.99
CA GLN A 113 -5.68 -0.82 -22.16
C GLN A 113 -5.72 -0.37 -20.71
N ARG A 114 -6.87 -0.58 -20.05
CA ARG A 114 -7.02 -0.29 -18.62
C ARG A 114 -6.01 -1.10 -17.80
N PRO A 115 -5.29 -0.48 -16.85
CA PRO A 115 -4.38 -1.19 -15.97
C PRO A 115 -5.08 -2.25 -15.13
N CYS A 116 -4.32 -3.23 -14.67
CA CYS A 116 -4.83 -4.26 -13.78
C CYS A 116 -4.97 -3.73 -12.34
N SER A 117 -6.01 -4.17 -11.63
CA SER A 117 -6.12 -4.02 -10.19
C SER A 117 -5.87 -5.35 -9.47
N LEU A 118 -5.47 -5.26 -8.21
CA LEU A 118 -5.21 -6.39 -7.32
C LEU A 118 -5.98 -6.21 -6.02
N TYR A 119 -6.66 -7.27 -5.58
CA TYR A 119 -7.27 -7.35 -4.26
C TYR A 119 -6.57 -8.46 -3.45
N ILE A 120 -5.90 -8.07 -2.37
CA ILE A 120 -5.19 -8.97 -1.46
C ILE A 120 -5.96 -9.07 -0.15
N GLN A 121 -6.39 -10.27 0.19
CA GLN A 121 -7.07 -10.56 1.43
C GLN A 121 -6.21 -11.49 2.30
N GLY A 122 -6.13 -11.23 3.60
CA GLY A 122 -5.42 -12.11 4.53
C GLY A 122 -5.49 -11.62 5.96
N SER A 123 -5.00 -12.38 6.93
CA SER A 123 -4.99 -11.95 8.33
C SER A 123 -4.14 -10.70 8.56
N ALA A 124 -4.43 -9.97 9.65
CA ALA A 124 -3.53 -8.92 10.12
C ALA A 124 -2.12 -9.50 10.30
N SER A 125 -1.10 -8.70 10.00
CA SER A 125 0.32 -9.07 10.16
C SER A 125 0.88 -10.11 9.18
N CYS A 126 0.15 -10.52 8.13
CA CYS A 126 0.70 -11.43 7.10
C CYS A 126 1.52 -10.70 6.00
N GLY A 127 2.08 -9.54 6.31
CA GLY A 127 2.99 -8.81 5.41
C GLY A 127 2.38 -8.10 4.20
N LYS A 128 1.04 -8.13 4.00
CA LYS A 128 0.39 -7.53 2.81
C LYS A 128 0.75 -6.06 2.60
N THR A 129 0.56 -5.23 3.63
CA THR A 129 0.92 -3.81 3.61
C THR A 129 2.40 -3.62 3.33
N SER A 130 3.26 -4.35 4.04
CA SER A 130 4.72 -4.24 3.87
C SER A 130 5.15 -4.58 2.44
N LEU A 131 4.57 -5.63 1.84
CA LEU A 131 4.85 -6.08 0.49
C LEU A 131 4.56 -4.99 -0.56
N ILE A 132 3.42 -4.30 -0.44
CA ILE A 132 3.01 -3.25 -1.40
C ILE A 132 3.72 -1.92 -1.10
N SER A 133 3.99 -1.63 0.17
CA SER A 133 4.74 -0.43 0.57
C SER A 133 6.17 -0.39 0.02
N CYS A 134 6.77 -1.54 -0.30
CA CYS A 134 8.11 -1.61 -0.93
C CYS A 134 8.20 -0.82 -2.25
N PHE A 135 7.10 -0.62 -2.98
CA PHE A 135 7.11 0.08 -4.27
C PHE A 135 7.20 1.61 -4.16
N LYS A 136 6.85 2.21 -3.01
CA LYS A 136 6.92 3.65 -2.67
C LYS A 136 6.21 4.66 -3.60
N GLU A 137 5.77 4.24 -4.78
CA GLU A 137 5.18 5.09 -5.82
C GLU A 137 3.66 5.00 -5.90
N PHE A 138 2.99 5.14 -4.75
CA PHE A 138 1.53 5.07 -4.64
C PHE A 138 0.89 6.31 -4.00
N SER A 139 -0.33 6.62 -4.44
CA SER A 139 -1.28 7.42 -3.67
C SER A 139 -1.86 6.53 -2.58
N TYR A 140 -1.67 6.94 -1.31
CA TYR A 140 -2.02 6.11 -0.16
C TYR A 140 -3.38 6.48 0.43
N TRP A 141 -4.26 5.49 0.52
CA TRP A 141 -5.63 5.62 1.01
C TRP A 141 -5.80 4.67 2.21
N CYS A 142 -5.76 5.21 3.43
CA CYS A 142 -5.92 4.42 4.65
C CYS A 142 -7.24 4.72 5.35
N ASN A 143 -7.91 3.68 5.87
CA ASN A 143 -9.04 3.72 6.81
C ASN A 143 -10.30 4.52 6.39
N GLY A 144 -10.28 5.26 5.29
CA GLY A 144 -11.38 6.07 4.83
C GLY A 144 -11.05 6.85 3.55
N TRP A 145 -12.07 7.46 2.97
CA TRP A 145 -11.90 8.31 1.80
C TRP A 145 -11.33 9.68 2.18
N ASN A 146 -10.19 10.05 1.61
CA ASN A 146 -9.55 11.34 1.83
C ASN A 146 -9.24 12.00 0.48
N PHE A 147 -9.83 13.18 0.22
CA PHE A 147 -9.61 13.94 -1.01
C PHE A 147 -8.12 14.23 -1.27
N ASP A 148 -7.36 14.52 -0.22
CA ASP A 148 -5.95 14.91 -0.32
C ASP A 148 -5.00 13.70 -0.47
N SER A 149 -5.51 12.45 -0.37
CA SER A 149 -4.72 11.23 -0.60
C SER A 149 -4.37 11.00 -2.06
N TYR A 150 -5.12 11.60 -2.99
CA TYR A 150 -4.81 11.47 -4.41
C TYR A 150 -3.57 12.29 -4.76
N GLU A 151 -2.48 11.60 -5.06
CA GLU A 151 -1.25 12.22 -5.51
C GLU A 151 -1.08 12.03 -7.01
N LYS A 152 -1.09 13.16 -7.74
CA LYS A 152 -0.96 13.16 -9.20
C LYS A 152 0.21 12.31 -9.65
N ARG A 153 1.42 12.56 -9.15
CA ARG A 153 2.69 11.98 -9.64
C ARG A 153 2.92 10.51 -9.33
N LYS A 154 2.11 9.92 -8.45
CA LYS A 154 2.28 8.54 -8.02
C LYS A 154 1.79 7.56 -9.09
N ALA A 155 2.49 6.43 -9.24
CA ALA A 155 2.29 5.48 -10.33
C ALA A 155 1.04 4.62 -10.14
N PHE A 156 0.61 4.37 -8.90
CA PHE A 156 -0.56 3.53 -8.62
C PHE A 156 -1.34 4.03 -7.40
N ASN A 157 -2.51 3.44 -7.14
CA ASN A 157 -3.27 3.69 -5.92
C ASN A 157 -3.17 2.50 -4.97
N PHE A 158 -2.93 2.77 -3.70
CA PHE A 158 -2.88 1.76 -2.64
C PHE A 158 -3.94 2.06 -1.59
N PHE A 159 -4.95 1.21 -1.54
CA PHE A 159 -6.03 1.23 -0.56
C PHE A 159 -5.73 0.18 0.51
N ASP A 160 -5.32 0.64 1.69
CA ASP A 160 -5.02 -0.22 2.84
C ASP A 160 -6.11 -0.13 3.89
N ASP A 161 -6.46 -1.27 4.46
CA ASP A 161 -7.54 -1.43 5.45
C ASP A 161 -8.89 -0.84 5.00
N TYR A 162 -9.18 -0.86 3.68
CA TYR A 162 -10.47 -0.45 3.14
C TYR A 162 -11.49 -1.60 3.26
N ASP A 163 -11.80 -1.97 4.51
CA ASP A 163 -12.63 -3.13 4.84
C ASP A 163 -14.14 -2.87 4.72
N GLY A 164 -14.57 -1.77 4.08
CA GLY A 164 -15.99 -1.39 3.97
C GLY A 164 -16.63 -1.36 5.35
N ALA A 165 -16.26 -0.38 6.16
CA ALA A 165 -16.95 -0.13 7.42
C ALA A 165 -18.34 0.39 7.07
N ALA A 166 -19.34 -0.45 7.31
CA ALA A 166 -20.73 -0.12 7.11
C ALA A 166 -21.05 1.19 7.83
N GLY A 167 -21.32 2.25 7.06
CA GLY A 167 -22.22 3.29 7.53
C GLY A 167 -23.57 2.62 7.74
N ASN A 168 -23.93 2.30 8.98
CA ASN A 168 -25.26 1.89 9.46
C ASN A 168 -26.24 1.31 8.41
N GLY A 169 -25.88 0.25 7.69
CA GLY A 169 -26.83 -0.38 6.77
C GLY A 169 -26.19 -1.08 5.58
N SER A 170 -25.89 -2.36 5.76
CA SER A 170 -25.52 -3.33 4.73
C SER A 170 -24.17 -3.12 4.03
N TRP A 171 -23.42 -4.21 3.95
CA TRP A 171 -22.17 -4.32 3.17
C TRP A 171 -22.42 -4.28 1.65
N GLU A 172 -23.70 -4.18 1.26
CA GLU A 172 -24.20 -4.57 -0.05
C GLU A 172 -24.59 -3.37 -0.92
N SER A 173 -24.81 -2.16 -0.36
CA SER A 173 -25.50 -1.11 -1.12
C SER A 173 -24.75 0.20 -1.42
N THR A 174 -23.66 0.58 -0.73
CA THR A 174 -23.17 1.97 -0.84
C THR A 174 -21.68 2.17 -1.10
N ASP A 175 -20.77 1.33 -0.60
CA ASP A 175 -19.33 1.66 -0.69
C ASP A 175 -18.65 1.20 -1.99
N PHE A 176 -19.11 0.12 -2.62
CA PHE A 176 -18.42 -0.43 -3.79
C PHE A 176 -18.63 0.40 -5.06
N THR A 177 -19.76 1.10 -5.18
CA THR A 177 -20.07 1.96 -6.34
C THR A 177 -19.04 3.08 -6.50
N TYR A 178 -18.59 3.67 -5.39
CA TYR A 178 -17.55 4.70 -5.41
C TYR A 178 -16.15 4.14 -5.67
N LEU A 179 -15.90 2.87 -5.34
CA LEU A 179 -14.64 2.17 -5.60
C LEU A 179 -14.55 1.58 -7.00
N LYS A 180 -15.67 1.31 -7.68
CA LYS A 180 -15.70 0.73 -9.03
C LYS A 180 -14.84 1.49 -10.05
N PRO A 181 -14.84 2.84 -10.09
CA PRO A 181 -13.95 3.58 -10.99
C PRO A 181 -12.46 3.35 -10.68
N TRP A 182 -12.10 3.13 -9.42
CA TRP A 182 -10.73 2.88 -8.98
C TRP A 182 -10.29 1.45 -9.28
N LEU A 183 -11.12 0.47 -8.91
CA LEU A 183 -10.91 -0.95 -9.21
C LEU A 183 -10.86 -1.24 -10.71
N GLY A 184 -11.70 -0.55 -11.48
CA GLY A 184 -11.70 -0.62 -12.94
C GLY A 184 -10.61 0.22 -13.59
N CYS A 185 -9.75 0.88 -12.82
CA CYS A 185 -8.65 1.71 -13.30
C CYS A 185 -9.11 2.71 -14.39
N GLN A 186 -10.28 3.34 -14.18
CA GLN A 186 -10.87 4.27 -15.15
C GLN A 186 -9.88 5.40 -15.47
N GLN A 187 -9.89 5.89 -16.71
CA GLN A 187 -8.95 6.92 -17.15
C GLN A 187 -9.06 8.21 -16.34
N VAL A 188 -10.28 8.53 -15.91
CA VAL A 188 -10.58 9.66 -15.04
C VAL A 188 -11.51 9.20 -13.92
N VAL A 189 -11.38 9.82 -12.76
CA VAL A 189 -12.25 9.58 -11.60
C VAL A 189 -12.65 10.92 -10.99
N SER A 190 -13.88 11.00 -10.52
CA SER A 190 -14.35 12.15 -9.75
C SER A 190 -14.01 11.93 -8.28
N ILE A 191 -13.25 12.86 -7.71
CA ILE A 191 -12.98 12.91 -6.27
C ILE A 191 -13.78 14.04 -5.64
N SER A 192 -14.41 13.76 -4.50
CA SER A 192 -15.12 14.75 -3.70
C SER A 192 -14.71 14.59 -2.24
N GLY A 193 -14.94 15.61 -1.43
CA GLY A 193 -14.62 15.58 0.00
C GLY A 193 -15.49 16.56 0.76
N LYS A 194 -15.67 16.32 2.07
CA LYS A 194 -16.37 17.27 2.93
C LYS A 194 -15.62 18.61 2.87
N TYR A 195 -16.30 19.67 2.44
CA TYR A 195 -15.74 21.01 2.25
C TYR A 195 -14.73 21.17 1.09
N LYS A 196 -14.67 20.24 0.15
CA LYS A 196 -13.88 20.37 -1.09
C LYS A 196 -14.81 20.34 -2.29
N MET A 197 -14.58 21.23 -3.25
CA MET A 197 -15.28 21.15 -4.54
C MET A 197 -14.91 19.84 -5.24
N PRO A 198 -15.90 19.09 -5.75
CA PRO A 198 -15.63 17.91 -6.56
C PRO A 198 -14.70 18.22 -7.73
N LYS A 199 -13.79 17.31 -8.03
CA LYS A 199 -12.82 17.46 -9.11
C LYS A 199 -12.64 16.15 -9.85
N THR A 200 -12.58 16.24 -11.17
CA THR A 200 -12.14 15.12 -12.01
C THR A 200 -10.62 15.09 -12.05
N VAL A 201 -10.04 13.93 -11.76
CA VAL A 201 -8.59 13.70 -11.80
C VAL A 201 -8.26 12.56 -12.76
N PRO A 202 -7.09 12.60 -13.43
CA PRO A 202 -6.62 11.46 -14.20
C PRO A 202 -6.34 10.29 -13.26
N ASN A 203 -6.88 9.11 -13.54
CA ASN A 203 -6.57 7.92 -12.79
C ASN A 203 -5.75 6.98 -13.64
N HIS A 204 -6.31 6.14 -14.53
CA HIS A 204 -5.58 5.16 -15.37
C HIS A 204 -4.36 4.50 -14.69
N LYS A 205 -4.48 4.29 -13.38
CA LYS A 205 -3.41 3.83 -12.49
C LYS A 205 -3.77 2.41 -12.06
N PRO A 206 -2.81 1.48 -12.00
CA PRO A 206 -3.00 0.24 -11.27
C PRO A 206 -3.54 0.53 -9.87
N CYS A 207 -4.33 -0.40 -9.36
CA CYS A 207 -4.97 -0.21 -8.07
C CYS A 207 -4.74 -1.45 -7.21
N VAL A 208 -4.23 -1.27 -6.00
CA VAL A 208 -4.01 -2.35 -5.05
C VAL A 208 -4.89 -2.11 -3.84
N PHE A 209 -5.74 -3.09 -3.54
CA PHE A 209 -6.59 -3.11 -2.36
C PHE A 209 -6.11 -4.20 -1.43
N ILE A 210 -5.98 -3.86 -0.15
CA ILE A 210 -5.62 -4.81 0.89
C ILE A 210 -6.73 -4.81 1.94
N SER A 211 -7.09 -6.01 2.37
CA SER A 211 -8.18 -6.22 3.32
C SER A 211 -7.80 -7.26 4.37
N ASN A 212 -8.17 -6.96 5.62
CA ASN A 212 -8.08 -7.89 6.75
C ASN A 212 -9.39 -8.63 7.00
N LYS A 213 -10.50 -8.20 6.38
CA LYS A 213 -11.81 -8.83 6.53
C LYS A 213 -11.74 -10.27 6.05
N LYS A 214 -12.15 -11.24 6.88
CA LYS A 214 -12.36 -12.63 6.47
C LYS A 214 -13.74 -12.75 5.80
N LYS A 215 -13.82 -13.29 4.57
CA LYS A 215 -15.04 -14.06 4.23
C LYS A 215 -15.06 -15.24 5.19
N LYS A 216 -16.16 -15.42 5.94
CA LYS A 216 -16.30 -16.50 6.94
C LYS A 216 -15.87 -17.85 6.34
N LYS A 217 -14.63 -18.28 6.65
CA LYS A 217 -14.15 -19.67 6.92
C LYS A 217 -12.67 -19.95 6.63
N ASP A 218 -11.90 -19.07 5.97
CA ASP A 218 -10.52 -19.44 5.60
C ASP A 218 -9.45 -18.50 6.19
N SER A 219 -8.41 -19.08 6.78
CA SER A 219 -7.27 -18.43 7.45
C SER A 219 -6.09 -18.11 6.51
N GLN A 220 -6.22 -18.37 5.22
CA GLN A 220 -5.13 -18.19 4.24
C GLN A 220 -5.26 -16.91 3.42
N MET A 221 -4.13 -16.39 2.94
CA MET A 221 -4.08 -15.27 2.00
C MET A 221 -4.73 -15.68 0.68
N LYS A 222 -5.80 -14.99 0.28
CA LYS A 222 -6.47 -15.22 -1.00
C LYS A 222 -6.21 -14.04 -1.93
N VAL A 223 -5.76 -14.38 -3.12
CA VAL A 223 -5.58 -13.43 -4.22
C VAL A 223 -6.83 -13.51 -5.06
N HIS A 224 -7.65 -12.47 -5.02
CA HIS A 224 -8.80 -12.39 -5.91
C HIS A 224 -8.39 -11.62 -7.15
N LYS A 225 -8.30 -12.33 -8.27
CA LYS A 225 -8.15 -11.72 -9.57
C LYS A 225 -9.51 -11.16 -9.98
N ASN A 226 -9.72 -9.87 -9.80
CA ASN A 226 -10.82 -9.20 -10.47
C ASN A 226 -10.36 -8.88 -11.89
N ILE A 227 -10.35 -9.88 -12.77
CA ILE A 227 -10.40 -9.59 -14.20
C ILE A 227 -11.85 -9.21 -14.49
N TRP A 228 -12.19 -7.92 -14.38
CA TRP A 228 -13.37 -7.40 -15.07
C TRP A 228 -13.02 -7.23 -16.55
N THR A 229 -12.65 -8.32 -17.22
CA THR A 229 -12.71 -8.38 -18.70
C THR A 229 -14.13 -8.78 -19.03
N ASN A 230 -14.81 -7.89 -19.75
CA ASN A 230 -16.14 -8.05 -20.32
C ASN A 230 -17.26 -7.84 -19.31
N LEU A 231 -17.52 -6.56 -19.04
CA LEU A 231 -18.90 -6.10 -19.12
C LEU A 231 -19.03 -5.51 -20.53
N GLU A 232 -19.72 -6.26 -21.40
CA GLU A 232 -20.27 -5.74 -22.66
C GLU A 232 -21.15 -4.51 -22.39
#